data_AF-A0A395GQ00-F1
#
_entry.id   AF-A0A395GQ00-F1
#
_cell.length_a   1.000
_cell.length_b   1.000
_cell.length_c   1.000
_cell.angle_alpha   90.00
_cell.angle_beta   90.00
_cell.angle_gamma   90.00
#
_symmetry.space_group_name_H-M   'P 1'
#
loop_
_entity.id
_entity.type
_entity.pdbx_description
1 polymer ?
#
loop_
_entity_poly.entity_id
_entity_poly.type
_entity_poly.pdbx_seq_one_letter_code
_entity_poly.pdbx_strand_id
1 'polypeptide(L)'
;MYCIMPRPRRWIEPLFHAVARLCSSFLPYHPAQTRLIDFLKELKVIPRHDLYSGVPPEDPNEPYRTVTLWPIEGNWEAVAETFDYWHVYVLAPYRWRNFNSAIARITSSNLIDCGFLSSLREILPEHPEYPNLATRPIDGPNKLGNYMLGAAQWVMWPDECRYAYEQCKKHERVSGSREMWTMERWREWKRQFAFVAGDERFTPKYRDVAGRAYQQIVVVEEEDVAARGGGGVSMLG
;
A
#
# COMPACT_ATOMS: atom_id res chain seq x y z
N MET A 1 -24.29 33.08 8.66
CA MET A 1 -23.07 33.44 7.92
C MET A 1 -23.12 32.77 6.56
N TYR A 2 -23.40 33.53 5.50
CA TYR A 2 -23.52 33.00 4.14
C TYR A 2 -22.14 32.56 3.65
N CYS A 3 -22.04 31.38 3.03
CA CYS A 3 -20.80 30.95 2.41
C CYS A 3 -20.67 31.67 1.07
N ILE A 4 -19.82 32.70 1.01
CA ILE A 4 -19.65 33.54 -0.18
C ILE A 4 -18.84 32.80 -1.27
N MET A 5 -18.10 31.74 -0.91
CA MET A 5 -17.24 30.98 -1.84
C MET A 5 -17.63 29.49 -1.94
N PRO A 6 -17.30 28.81 -3.07
CA PRO A 6 -17.45 27.37 -3.22
C PRO A 6 -16.75 26.58 -2.11
N ARG A 7 -17.31 25.43 -1.74
CA ARG A 7 -16.69 24.47 -0.80
C ARG A 7 -16.29 23.18 -1.54
N PRO A 8 -15.23 23.20 -2.38
CA PRO A 8 -14.86 22.07 -3.22
C PRO A 8 -14.57 20.80 -2.41
N ARG A 9 -14.04 20.95 -1.19
CA ARG A 9 -13.75 19.84 -0.28
C ARG A 9 -14.96 18.92 -0.02
N ARG A 10 -16.19 19.48 0.06
CA ARG A 10 -17.43 18.72 0.26
C ARG A 10 -17.73 17.73 -0.86
N TRP A 11 -17.14 17.91 -2.03
CA TRP A 11 -17.35 17.04 -3.19
C TRP A 11 -16.15 16.13 -3.44
N ILE A 12 -14.94 16.59 -3.12
CA ILE A 12 -13.70 15.82 -3.26
C ILE A 12 -13.61 14.71 -2.21
N GLU A 13 -13.91 15.00 -0.95
CA GLU A 13 -13.81 14.03 0.15
C GLU A 13 -14.70 12.79 -0.09
N PRO A 14 -16.01 12.92 -0.42
CA PRO A 14 -16.85 11.76 -0.71
C PRO A 14 -16.34 10.86 -1.83
N LEU A 15 -15.65 11.43 -2.84
CA LEU A 15 -15.05 10.63 -3.90
C LEU A 15 -13.98 9.70 -3.33
N PHE A 16 -13.03 10.21 -2.54
CA PHE A 16 -11.98 9.38 -1.97
C PHE A 16 -12.52 8.37 -0.95
N HIS A 17 -13.56 8.71 -0.20
CA HIS A 17 -14.26 7.72 0.63
C HIS A 17 -14.88 6.60 -0.20
N ALA A 18 -15.49 6.93 -1.35
CA ALA A 18 -16.03 5.93 -2.25
C ALA A 18 -14.92 5.05 -2.85
N VAL A 19 -13.81 5.64 -3.30
CA VAL A 19 -12.63 4.93 -3.82
C VAL A 19 -12.07 3.97 -2.76
N ALA A 20 -11.81 4.45 -1.55
CA ALA A 20 -11.29 3.64 -0.45
C ALA A 20 -12.20 2.46 -0.13
N ARG A 21 -13.52 2.66 -0.12
CA ARG A 21 -14.50 1.58 0.07
C ARG A 21 -14.44 0.56 -1.08
N LEU A 22 -14.39 1.03 -2.33
CA LEU A 22 -14.36 0.18 -3.53
C LEU A 22 -13.09 -0.68 -3.61
N CYS A 23 -11.97 -0.22 -3.03
CA CYS A 23 -10.71 -0.99 -2.97
C CYS A 23 -10.89 -2.39 -2.36
N SER A 24 -11.82 -2.56 -1.41
CA SER A 24 -12.10 -3.86 -0.79
C SER A 24 -13.13 -4.71 -1.54
N SER A 25 -13.84 -4.12 -2.50
CA SER A 25 -15.03 -4.72 -3.14
C SER A 25 -14.68 -5.64 -4.31
N PHE A 26 -13.54 -5.42 -4.95
CA PHE A 26 -13.13 -6.16 -6.16
C PHE A 26 -11.94 -7.06 -5.90
N LEU A 27 -11.93 -8.24 -6.52
CA LEU A 27 -10.81 -9.18 -6.44
C LEU A 27 -9.51 -8.54 -6.97
N PRO A 28 -8.33 -9.01 -6.52
CA PRO A 28 -7.06 -8.59 -7.11
C PRO A 28 -7.08 -8.69 -8.63
N TYR A 29 -6.68 -7.62 -9.31
CA TYR A 29 -6.60 -7.51 -10.78
C TYR A 29 -7.93 -7.73 -11.53
N HIS A 30 -9.07 -7.71 -10.84
CA HIS A 30 -10.37 -7.68 -11.50
C HIS A 30 -10.51 -6.42 -12.37
N PRO A 31 -11.16 -6.49 -13.55
CA PRO A 31 -11.30 -5.32 -14.45
C PRO A 31 -11.84 -4.06 -13.77
N ALA A 32 -12.77 -4.21 -12.82
CA ALA A 32 -13.29 -3.08 -12.06
C ALA A 32 -12.25 -2.43 -11.13
N GLN A 33 -11.36 -3.23 -10.52
CA GLN A 33 -10.24 -2.70 -9.73
C GLN A 33 -9.25 -1.98 -10.65
N THR A 34 -8.95 -2.53 -11.84
CA THR A 34 -8.08 -1.87 -12.82
C THR A 34 -8.64 -0.53 -13.28
N ARG A 35 -9.93 -0.46 -13.63
CA ARG A 35 -10.58 0.81 -13.98
C ARG A 35 -10.56 1.84 -12.85
N LEU A 36 -10.61 1.39 -11.58
CA LEU A 36 -10.46 2.27 -10.43
C LEU A 36 -9.05 2.89 -10.37
N ILE A 37 -8.01 2.09 -10.61
CA ILE A 37 -6.62 2.56 -10.67
C ILE A 37 -6.44 3.52 -11.85
N ASP A 38 -6.96 3.16 -13.03
CA ASP A 38 -6.84 4.00 -14.23
C ASP A 38 -7.57 5.33 -14.05
N PHE A 39 -8.75 5.34 -13.43
CA PHE A 39 -9.46 6.56 -13.07
C PHE A 39 -8.59 7.49 -12.19
N LEU A 40 -7.89 6.95 -11.19
CA LEU A 40 -6.98 7.74 -10.35
C LEU A 40 -5.76 8.25 -11.13
N LYS A 41 -5.25 7.48 -12.10
CA LYS A 41 -4.18 7.93 -13.00
C LYS A 41 -4.65 9.09 -13.87
N GLU A 42 -5.84 9.01 -14.44
CA GLU A 42 -6.43 10.11 -15.22
C GLU A 42 -6.62 11.36 -14.35
N LEU A 43 -7.11 11.21 -13.12
CA LEU A 43 -7.21 12.33 -12.18
C LEU A 43 -5.85 12.98 -11.88
N LYS A 44 -4.76 12.20 -11.84
CA LYS A 44 -3.40 12.71 -11.60
C LYS A 44 -2.89 13.57 -12.76
N VAL A 45 -3.25 13.21 -13.99
CA VAL A 45 -2.78 13.91 -15.20
C VAL A 45 -3.52 15.24 -15.41
N ILE A 46 -4.68 15.43 -14.78
CA ILE A 46 -5.39 16.72 -14.82
C ILE A 46 -4.46 17.80 -14.25
N PRO A 47 -4.25 18.93 -14.96
CA PRO A 47 -3.41 20.01 -14.46
C PRO A 47 -3.81 20.43 -13.05
N ARG A 48 -2.84 20.92 -12.28
CA ARG A 48 -3.11 21.43 -10.93
C ARG A 48 -4.10 22.59 -10.99
N HIS A 49 -5.23 22.46 -10.29
CA HIS A 49 -6.21 23.53 -10.13
C HIS A 49 -6.39 23.87 -8.66
N ASP A 50 -6.00 25.07 -8.26
CA ASP A 50 -6.19 25.57 -6.89
C ASP A 50 -7.47 26.42 -6.84
N LEU A 51 -8.38 26.04 -5.94
CA LEU A 51 -9.69 26.68 -5.77
C LEU A 51 -9.73 27.44 -4.44
N TYR A 52 -10.23 28.67 -4.45
CA TYR A 52 -10.50 29.39 -3.20
C TYR A 52 -11.48 28.61 -2.32
N SER A 53 -11.20 28.57 -1.02
CA SER A 53 -11.95 27.77 -0.07
C SER A 53 -12.07 28.48 1.28
N GLY A 54 -13.30 28.65 1.74
CA GLY A 54 -13.59 29.17 3.08
C GLY A 54 -14.06 30.63 3.06
N VAL A 55 -13.76 31.33 4.15
CA VAL A 55 -14.09 32.75 4.32
C VAL A 55 -12.87 33.56 3.84
N PRO A 56 -13.07 34.70 3.16
CA PRO A 56 -11.97 35.64 2.89
C PRO A 56 -11.21 36.00 4.17
N PRO A 57 -9.90 36.26 4.10
CA PRO A 57 -9.14 36.73 5.25
C PRO A 57 -9.68 38.10 5.73
N GLU A 58 -9.53 38.38 7.03
CA GLU A 58 -9.92 39.68 7.60
C GLU A 58 -8.96 40.80 7.18
N ASP A 59 -7.66 40.48 7.06
CA ASP A 59 -6.65 41.37 6.49
C ASP A 59 -6.61 41.22 4.95
N PRO A 60 -6.86 42.31 4.18
CA PRO A 60 -6.77 42.30 2.73
C PRO A 60 -5.37 41.95 2.17
N ASN A 61 -4.32 42.03 2.99
CA ASN A 61 -2.95 41.69 2.59
C ASN A 61 -2.65 40.19 2.72
N GLU A 62 -3.51 39.41 3.40
CA GLU A 62 -3.34 37.97 3.50
C GLU A 62 -3.83 37.24 2.24
N PRO A 63 -3.12 36.20 1.78
CA PRO A 63 -3.57 35.41 0.65
C PRO A 63 -4.82 34.61 1.00
N TYR A 64 -5.74 34.50 0.06
CA TYR A 64 -6.91 33.63 0.20
C TYR A 64 -6.48 32.18 0.40
N ARG A 65 -7.17 31.48 1.30
CA ARG A 65 -7.00 30.05 1.46
C ARG A 65 -7.46 29.32 0.20
N THR A 66 -6.61 28.45 -0.33
CA THR A 66 -6.91 27.59 -1.47
C THR A 66 -6.94 26.11 -1.07
N VAL A 67 -7.60 25.30 -1.90
CA VAL A 67 -7.57 23.85 -1.88
C VAL A 67 -7.25 23.37 -3.29
N THR A 68 -6.28 22.47 -3.41
CA THR A 68 -5.96 21.80 -4.67
C THR A 68 -7.04 20.78 -5.01
N LEU A 69 -7.62 20.91 -6.21
CA LEU A 69 -8.50 19.91 -6.79
C LEU A 69 -7.68 18.68 -7.15
N TRP A 70 -8.15 17.49 -6.73
CA TRP A 70 -7.46 16.21 -6.89
C TRP A 70 -6.02 16.22 -6.32
N PRO A 71 -5.85 16.20 -4.98
CA PRO A 71 -4.54 16.33 -4.32
C PRO A 71 -3.67 15.06 -4.43
N ILE A 72 -3.56 14.48 -5.62
CA ILE A 72 -2.79 13.25 -5.90
C ILE A 72 -1.28 13.57 -5.92
N GLU A 73 -0.87 14.75 -6.39
CA GLU A 73 0.54 15.19 -6.43
C GLU A 73 0.96 16.06 -5.23
N GLY A 74 0.26 15.97 -4.10
CA GLY A 74 0.42 16.93 -2.99
C GLY A 74 0.28 16.32 -1.60
N ASN A 75 -0.64 16.86 -0.80
CA ASN A 75 -0.93 16.38 0.56
C ASN A 75 -1.65 15.01 0.53
N TRP A 76 -0.92 14.00 0.07
CA TRP A 76 -1.36 12.61 -0.01
C TRP A 76 -1.68 12.06 1.37
N GLU A 77 -1.04 12.57 2.43
CA GLU A 77 -1.31 12.19 3.82
C GLU A 77 -2.79 12.37 4.14
N ALA A 78 -3.39 13.53 3.80
CA ALA A 78 -4.81 13.77 4.02
C ALA A 78 -5.74 12.80 3.25
N VAL A 79 -5.30 12.30 2.09
CA VAL A 79 -6.07 11.30 1.32
C VAL A 79 -5.86 9.91 1.89
N ALA A 80 -4.64 9.55 2.30
CA ALA A 80 -4.33 8.25 2.87
C ALA A 80 -5.05 8.02 4.21
N GLU A 81 -5.28 9.06 5.01
CA GLU A 81 -6.13 9.00 6.21
C GLU A 81 -7.58 8.58 5.88
N THR A 82 -8.08 8.87 4.68
CA THR A 82 -9.39 8.36 4.23
C THR A 82 -9.37 6.84 4.06
N PHE A 83 -8.26 6.28 3.58
CA PHE A 83 -8.08 4.84 3.48
C PHE A 83 -7.91 4.20 4.87
N ASP A 84 -7.20 4.87 5.78
CA ASP A 84 -7.07 4.43 7.17
C ASP A 84 -8.45 4.34 7.85
N TYR A 85 -9.30 5.35 7.69
CA TYR A 85 -10.68 5.31 8.19
C TYR A 85 -11.46 4.08 7.71
N TRP A 86 -11.26 3.67 6.45
CA TRP A 86 -11.95 2.50 5.90
C TRP A 86 -11.30 1.17 6.24
N HIS A 87 -10.02 1.16 6.64
CA HIS A 87 -9.26 -0.07 6.87
C HIS A 87 -9.93 -0.95 7.96
N VAL A 88 -10.50 -0.33 9.01
CA VAL A 88 -11.16 -1.05 10.10
C VAL A 88 -12.43 -1.79 9.67
N TYR A 89 -13.06 -1.39 8.56
CA TYR A 89 -14.30 -1.99 8.06
C TYR A 89 -14.07 -3.12 7.03
N VAL A 90 -12.80 -3.42 6.71
CA VAL A 90 -12.42 -4.38 5.66
C VAL A 90 -11.73 -5.63 6.20
N LEU A 91 -11.78 -5.87 7.52
CA LEU A 91 -11.08 -6.96 8.22
C LEU A 91 -11.58 -8.38 7.89
N ALA A 92 -12.68 -8.53 7.15
CA ALA A 92 -13.05 -9.84 6.61
C ALA A 92 -11.94 -10.33 5.65
N PRO A 93 -11.40 -11.57 5.78
CA PRO A 93 -10.18 -11.98 5.09
C PRO A 93 -10.14 -11.70 3.58
N TYR A 94 -11.26 -11.91 2.88
CA TYR A 94 -11.36 -11.63 1.45
C TYR A 94 -11.36 -10.14 1.12
N ARG A 95 -12.02 -9.32 1.95
CA ARG A 95 -12.01 -7.86 1.80
C ARG A 95 -10.63 -7.29 2.09
N TRP A 96 -9.93 -7.86 3.05
CA TRP A 96 -8.57 -7.46 3.40
C TRP A 96 -7.57 -7.73 2.28
N ARG A 97 -7.63 -8.91 1.67
CA ARG A 97 -6.83 -9.24 0.48
C ARG A 97 -7.12 -8.30 -0.69
N ASN A 98 -8.41 -8.09 -0.99
CA ASN A 98 -8.84 -7.21 -2.07
C ASN A 98 -8.34 -5.77 -1.85
N PHE A 99 -8.51 -5.27 -0.63
CA PHE A 99 -8.06 -3.95 -0.21
C PHE A 99 -6.54 -3.80 -0.37
N ASN A 100 -5.76 -4.76 0.15
CA ASN A 100 -4.30 -4.77 0.03
C ASN A 100 -3.81 -4.79 -1.43
N SER A 101 -4.48 -5.55 -2.30
CA SER A 101 -4.18 -5.51 -3.73
C SER A 101 -4.42 -4.13 -4.35
N ALA A 102 -5.54 -3.48 -4.02
CA ALA A 102 -5.82 -2.15 -4.54
C ALA A 102 -4.81 -1.12 -4.02
N ILE A 103 -4.56 -1.06 -2.70
CA ILE A 103 -3.64 -0.07 -2.13
C ILE A 103 -2.18 -0.30 -2.53
N ALA A 104 -1.75 -1.55 -2.76
CA ALA A 104 -0.43 -1.85 -3.30
C ALA A 104 -0.27 -1.25 -4.71
N ARG A 105 -1.28 -1.42 -5.57
CA ARG A 105 -1.31 -0.85 -6.93
C ARG A 105 -1.37 0.68 -6.92
N ILE A 106 -2.18 1.27 -6.03
CA ILE A 106 -2.28 2.73 -5.86
C ILE A 106 -0.92 3.31 -5.44
N THR A 107 -0.30 2.68 -4.44
CA THR A 107 0.98 3.12 -3.87
C THR A 107 2.12 2.98 -4.88
N SER A 108 2.26 1.81 -5.50
CA SER A 108 3.31 1.54 -6.51
C SER A 108 3.15 2.36 -7.80
N SER A 109 1.93 2.78 -8.13
CA SER A 109 1.66 3.71 -9.24
C SER A 109 1.95 5.17 -8.89
N ASN A 110 2.51 5.46 -7.71
CA ASN A 110 2.79 6.81 -7.22
C ASN A 110 1.53 7.70 -7.24
N LEU A 111 0.40 7.16 -6.80
CA LEU A 111 -0.87 7.89 -6.71
C LEU A 111 -1.12 8.37 -5.28
N ILE A 112 -1.25 7.45 -4.33
CA ILE A 112 -1.47 7.74 -2.90
C ILE A 112 -0.62 6.75 -2.13
N ASP A 113 0.23 7.24 -1.20
CA ASP A 113 1.03 6.35 -0.37
C ASP A 113 0.17 5.76 0.76
N CYS A 114 -0.22 4.51 0.57
CA CYS A 114 -0.95 3.71 1.56
C CYS A 114 -0.05 2.65 2.19
N GLY A 115 1.28 2.80 2.13
CA GLY A 115 2.22 1.78 2.59
C GLY A 115 2.07 1.41 4.06
N PHE A 116 1.75 2.38 4.92
CA PHE A 116 1.53 2.12 6.35
C PHE A 116 0.29 1.26 6.66
N LEU A 117 -0.62 1.08 5.69
CA LEU A 117 -1.79 0.20 5.77
C LEU A 117 -1.51 -1.20 5.20
N SER A 118 -0.26 -1.48 4.83
CA SER A 118 0.13 -2.77 4.26
C SER A 118 0.01 -3.90 5.29
N SER A 119 -0.69 -4.95 4.88
CA SER A 119 -0.80 -6.23 5.59
C SER A 119 0.52 -6.97 5.82
N LEU A 120 1.61 -6.51 5.18
CA LEU A 120 2.96 -6.97 5.48
C LEU A 120 3.35 -6.66 6.95
N ARG A 121 2.69 -5.70 7.61
CA ARG A 121 2.95 -5.36 9.01
C ARG A 121 2.45 -6.45 9.96
N GLU A 122 1.32 -7.08 9.64
CA GLU A 122 0.62 -8.05 10.47
C GLU A 122 1.27 -9.43 10.45
N ILE A 123 2.13 -9.69 9.46
CA ILE A 123 2.94 -10.92 9.38
C ILE A 123 4.30 -10.76 10.06
N LEU A 124 4.60 -9.61 10.67
CA LEU A 124 5.83 -9.41 11.43
C LEU A 124 5.70 -10.02 12.84
N PRO A 125 6.68 -10.78 13.35
CA PRO A 125 6.62 -11.40 14.67
C PRO A 125 6.41 -10.43 15.84
N GLU A 126 6.89 -9.19 15.73
CA GLU A 126 6.72 -8.15 16.74
C GLU A 126 5.31 -7.52 16.73
N HIS A 127 4.50 -7.81 15.73
CA HIS A 127 3.15 -7.26 15.64
C HIS A 127 2.25 -7.83 16.75
N PRO A 128 1.48 -7.01 17.49
CA PRO A 128 0.63 -7.49 18.59
C PRO A 128 -0.39 -8.57 18.18
N GLU A 129 -0.84 -8.53 16.92
CA GLU A 129 -1.80 -9.51 16.39
C GLU A 129 -1.14 -10.79 15.84
N TYR A 130 0.20 -10.86 15.81
CA TYR A 130 0.93 -12.03 15.33
C TYR A 130 0.68 -13.22 16.27
N PRO A 131 0.14 -14.35 15.78
CA PRO A 131 -0.30 -15.42 16.66
C PRO A 131 0.87 -16.25 17.19
N ASN A 132 0.83 -16.56 18.49
CA ASN A 132 1.66 -17.63 19.03
C ASN A 132 1.10 -18.98 18.58
N LEU A 133 1.81 -19.63 17.64
CA LEU A 133 1.39 -20.89 17.03
C LEU A 133 1.49 -22.09 17.98
N ALA A 134 2.24 -21.99 19.09
CA ALA A 134 2.32 -23.03 20.10
C ALA A 134 1.07 -23.01 21.00
N THR A 135 0.59 -21.83 21.37
CA THR A 135 -0.62 -21.69 22.22
C THR A 135 -1.91 -21.70 21.41
N ARG A 136 -1.87 -21.42 20.10
CA ARG A 136 -3.02 -21.42 19.18
C ARG A 136 -2.75 -22.28 17.94
N PRO A 137 -2.67 -23.62 18.08
CA PRO A 137 -2.25 -24.50 16.97
C PRO A 137 -3.25 -24.57 15.81
N ILE A 138 -4.54 -24.31 16.04
CA ILE A 138 -5.59 -24.36 15.00
C ILE A 138 -5.91 -22.96 14.47
N ASP A 139 -6.19 -22.02 15.37
CA ASP A 139 -6.61 -20.67 14.99
C ASP A 139 -5.42 -19.78 14.57
N GLY A 140 -4.24 -19.99 15.15
CA GLY A 140 -3.03 -19.23 14.83
C GLY A 140 -2.63 -19.32 13.36
N PRO A 141 -2.46 -20.53 12.79
CA PRO A 141 -2.17 -20.68 11.36
C PRO A 141 -3.24 -20.08 10.44
N ASN A 142 -4.51 -20.16 10.83
CA ASN A 142 -5.61 -19.55 10.06
C ASN A 142 -5.55 -18.02 10.08
N LYS A 143 -5.31 -17.42 11.25
CA LYS A 143 -5.19 -15.97 11.40
C LYS A 143 -3.99 -15.44 10.61
N LEU A 144 -2.80 -16.01 10.82
CA LEU A 144 -1.60 -15.61 10.09
C LEU A 144 -1.74 -15.86 8.59
N GLY A 145 -2.33 -16.98 8.19
CA GLY A 145 -2.60 -17.30 6.79
C GLY A 145 -3.52 -16.27 6.11
N ASN A 146 -4.54 -15.75 6.81
CA ASN A 146 -5.41 -14.69 6.29
C ASN A 146 -4.64 -13.37 6.07
N TYR A 147 -3.75 -12.98 7.00
CA TYR A 147 -2.87 -11.84 6.79
C TYR A 147 -1.91 -12.08 5.62
N MET A 148 -1.41 -13.31 5.48
CA MET A 148 -0.52 -13.71 4.39
C MET A 148 -1.14 -13.48 3.00
N LEU A 149 -2.46 -13.71 2.86
CA LEU A 149 -3.18 -13.45 1.60
C LEU A 149 -3.13 -11.98 1.20
N GLY A 150 -3.28 -11.07 2.16
CA GLY A 150 -3.14 -9.64 1.96
C GLY A 150 -1.69 -9.27 1.69
N ALA A 151 -0.77 -9.77 2.53
CA ALA A 151 0.64 -9.37 2.53
C ALA A 151 1.29 -9.72 1.20
N ALA A 152 0.95 -10.90 0.67
CA ALA A 152 1.40 -11.33 -0.64
C ALA A 152 1.04 -10.34 -1.75
N GLN A 153 -0.05 -9.57 -1.66
CA GLN A 153 -0.42 -8.61 -2.72
C GLN A 153 0.60 -7.49 -2.93
N TRP A 154 1.47 -7.23 -1.95
CA TRP A 154 2.53 -6.24 -2.05
C TRP A 154 3.82 -6.77 -2.68
N VAL A 155 3.96 -8.10 -2.78
CA VAL A 155 5.23 -8.72 -3.18
C VAL A 155 5.08 -9.79 -4.26
N MET A 156 3.89 -10.32 -4.51
CA MET A 156 3.69 -11.39 -5.50
C MET A 156 3.58 -10.88 -6.94
N TRP A 157 3.43 -9.57 -7.12
CA TRP A 157 3.29 -8.93 -8.41
C TRP A 157 4.57 -8.13 -8.73
N PRO A 158 5.11 -8.20 -9.96
CA PRO A 158 6.45 -7.67 -10.24
C PRO A 158 6.64 -6.19 -9.93
N ASP A 159 5.69 -5.33 -10.33
CA ASP A 159 5.82 -3.88 -10.17
C ASP A 159 5.69 -3.45 -8.71
N GLU A 160 4.73 -4.03 -7.98
CA GLU A 160 4.52 -3.80 -6.56
C GLU A 160 5.71 -4.30 -5.73
N CYS A 161 6.24 -5.47 -6.06
CA CYS A 161 7.40 -6.05 -5.39
C CYS A 161 8.66 -5.21 -5.60
N ARG A 162 8.91 -4.78 -6.85
CA ARG A 162 10.01 -3.87 -7.19
C ARG A 162 9.86 -2.55 -6.44
N TYR A 163 8.67 -1.97 -6.44
CA TYR A 163 8.40 -0.76 -5.66
C TYR A 163 8.75 -0.95 -4.18
N ALA A 164 8.23 -1.99 -3.54
CA ALA A 164 8.47 -2.25 -2.12
C ALA A 164 9.97 -2.43 -1.83
N TYR A 165 10.68 -3.18 -2.68
CA TYR A 165 12.12 -3.38 -2.55
C TYR A 165 12.91 -2.07 -2.69
N GLU A 166 12.60 -1.25 -3.70
CA GLU A 166 13.23 0.07 -3.90
C GLU A 166 12.99 1.00 -2.71
N GLN A 167 11.78 0.99 -2.11
CA GLN A 167 11.53 1.77 -0.91
C GLN A 167 12.34 1.23 0.28
N CYS A 168 12.40 -0.10 0.46
CA CYS A 168 13.17 -0.71 1.55
C CYS A 168 14.67 -0.41 1.46
N LYS A 169 15.23 -0.31 0.25
CA LYS A 169 16.66 0.03 0.06
C LYS A 169 17.04 1.43 0.55
N LYS A 170 16.08 2.33 0.73
CA LYS A 170 16.34 3.71 1.21
C LYS A 170 16.71 3.75 2.70
N HIS A 171 16.29 2.74 3.48
CA HIS A 171 16.45 2.70 4.93
C HIS A 171 16.80 1.29 5.42
N GLU A 172 17.86 1.16 6.21
CA GLU A 172 18.26 -0.15 6.74
C GLU A 172 17.34 -0.63 7.88
N ARG A 173 16.97 0.29 8.79
CA ARG A 173 16.24 -0.01 10.03
C ARG A 173 15.05 0.90 10.23
N VAL A 174 14.08 0.42 11.01
CA VAL A 174 12.87 1.17 11.38
C VAL A 174 13.22 2.29 12.35
N SER A 175 12.80 3.51 12.03
CA SER A 175 12.96 4.72 12.84
C SER A 175 11.63 5.30 13.31
N GLY A 176 10.51 4.98 12.64
CA GLY A 176 9.16 5.48 12.98
C GLY A 176 8.07 4.41 13.01
N SER A 177 6.97 4.69 13.72
CA SER A 177 5.84 3.76 13.87
C SER A 177 5.04 3.52 12.59
N ARG A 178 5.05 4.50 11.66
CA ARG A 178 4.42 4.42 10.33
C ARG A 178 5.41 4.04 9.23
N GLU A 179 6.70 3.94 9.53
CA GLU A 179 7.72 3.57 8.56
C GLU A 179 7.56 2.09 8.23
N MET A 180 7.21 1.80 6.98
CA MET A 180 6.93 0.43 6.52
C MET A 180 8.14 -0.22 5.85
N TRP A 181 8.88 0.58 5.08
CA TRP A 181 9.81 0.10 4.07
C TRP A 181 11.24 0.16 4.57
N THR A 182 11.78 -0.96 5.05
CA THR A 182 13.19 -1.09 5.46
C THR A 182 13.76 -2.43 5.03
N MET A 183 15.09 -2.49 4.83
CA MET A 183 15.77 -3.74 4.51
C MET A 183 15.67 -4.78 5.64
N GLU A 184 15.64 -4.35 6.90
CA GLU A 184 15.35 -5.22 8.04
C GLU A 184 14.00 -5.94 7.88
N ARG A 185 12.92 -5.19 7.61
CA ARG A 185 11.59 -5.77 7.41
C ARG A 185 11.48 -6.59 6.15
N TRP A 186 12.14 -6.18 5.07
CA TRP A 186 12.21 -6.96 3.83
C TRP A 186 12.74 -8.38 4.08
N ARG A 187 13.85 -8.50 4.83
CA ARG A 187 14.43 -9.81 5.20
C ARG A 187 13.50 -10.60 6.12
N GLU A 188 12.76 -9.95 7.01
CA GLU A 188 11.75 -10.61 7.85
C GLU A 188 10.58 -11.13 7.00
N TRP A 189 10.00 -10.32 6.11
CA TRP A 189 8.92 -10.75 5.22
C TRP A 189 9.35 -11.95 4.36
N LYS A 190 10.56 -11.92 3.79
CA LYS A 190 11.14 -13.06 3.06
C LYS A 190 11.14 -14.33 3.93
N ARG A 191 11.60 -14.22 5.19
CA ARG A 191 11.60 -15.34 6.15
C ARG A 191 10.19 -15.82 6.48
N GLN A 192 9.23 -14.92 6.66
CA GLN A 192 7.84 -15.25 6.97
C GLN A 192 7.12 -15.96 5.81
N PHE A 193 7.31 -15.50 4.58
CA PHE A 193 6.79 -16.18 3.40
C PHE A 193 7.41 -17.57 3.22
N ALA A 194 8.73 -17.71 3.40
CA ALA A 194 9.40 -19.01 3.35
C ALA A 194 8.88 -19.97 4.45
N PHE A 195 8.72 -19.46 5.68
CA PHE A 195 8.22 -20.22 6.82
C PHE A 195 6.81 -20.77 6.54
N VAL A 196 5.86 -19.91 6.15
CA VAL A 196 4.48 -20.35 5.87
C VAL A 196 4.42 -21.27 4.66
N ALA A 197 5.25 -21.07 3.64
CA ALA A 197 5.29 -21.96 2.48
C ALA A 197 5.71 -23.40 2.84
N GLY A 198 6.61 -23.57 3.82
CA GLY A 198 7.15 -24.87 4.23
C GLY A 198 6.43 -25.56 5.39
N ASP A 199 5.50 -24.90 6.07
CA ASP A 199 4.91 -25.40 7.32
C ASP A 199 3.53 -26.05 7.11
N GLU A 200 3.41 -27.34 7.42
CA GLU A 200 2.20 -28.15 7.22
C GLU A 200 1.02 -27.76 8.11
N ARG A 201 1.22 -26.95 9.15
CA ARG A 201 0.13 -26.40 9.97
C ARG A 201 -0.76 -25.44 9.17
N PHE A 202 -0.26 -24.91 8.07
CA PHE A 202 -1.00 -24.00 7.20
C PHE A 202 -1.73 -24.76 6.08
N THR A 203 -2.97 -24.34 5.81
CA THR A 203 -3.74 -24.91 4.69
C THR A 203 -3.02 -24.68 3.34
N PRO A 204 -3.18 -25.58 2.34
CA PRO A 204 -2.48 -25.48 1.06
C PRO A 204 -2.57 -24.11 0.39
N LYS A 205 -3.75 -23.48 0.41
CA LYS A 205 -3.96 -22.15 -0.18
C LYS A 205 -3.02 -21.06 0.38
N TYR A 206 -2.67 -21.13 1.67
CA TYR A 206 -1.76 -20.15 2.30
C TYR A 206 -0.32 -20.45 1.90
N ARG A 207 0.06 -21.72 1.88
CA ARG A 207 1.40 -22.17 1.49
C ARG A 207 1.70 -21.81 0.03
N ASP A 208 0.75 -22.03 -0.87
CA ASP A 208 0.90 -21.71 -2.30
C ASP A 208 1.10 -20.21 -2.53
N VAL A 209 0.31 -19.38 -1.84
CA VAL A 209 0.44 -17.91 -1.92
C VAL A 209 1.77 -17.44 -1.34
N ALA A 210 2.16 -17.99 -0.19
CA ALA A 210 3.43 -17.66 0.45
C ALA A 210 4.64 -18.08 -0.40
N GLY A 211 4.58 -19.26 -1.02
CA GLY A 211 5.62 -19.75 -1.92
C GLY A 211 5.83 -18.83 -3.13
N ARG A 212 4.74 -18.37 -3.77
CA ARG A 212 4.85 -17.40 -4.88
C ARG A 212 5.42 -16.05 -4.44
N ALA A 213 4.97 -15.54 -3.31
CA ALA A 213 5.50 -14.30 -2.74
C ALA A 213 7.00 -14.40 -2.42
N TYR A 214 7.42 -15.51 -1.81
CA TYR A 214 8.83 -15.80 -1.54
C TYR A 214 9.65 -15.84 -2.83
N GLN A 215 9.18 -16.56 -3.86
CA GLN A 215 9.85 -16.63 -5.16
C GLN A 215 10.00 -15.26 -5.81
N GLN A 216 8.95 -14.43 -5.79
CA GLN A 216 9.01 -13.09 -6.39
C GLN A 216 9.99 -12.17 -5.65
N ILE A 217 10.09 -12.28 -4.31
CA ILE A 217 11.11 -11.57 -3.52
C ILE A 217 12.52 -11.97 -3.96
N VAL A 218 12.77 -13.27 -4.15
CA VAL A 218 14.07 -13.78 -4.60
C VAL A 218 14.40 -13.25 -6.00
N VAL A 219 13.45 -13.29 -6.93
CA VAL A 219 13.63 -12.77 -8.29
C VAL A 219 14.01 -11.28 -8.28
N VAL A 220 13.31 -10.45 -7.50
CA VAL A 220 13.61 -9.01 -7.41
C VAL A 220 15.00 -8.73 -6.83
N GLU A 221 15.43 -9.50 -5.84
CA GLU A 221 16.80 -9.39 -5.31
C GLU A 221 17.87 -9.80 -6.34
N GLU A 222 17.63 -10.88 -7.09
CA GLU A 222 18.53 -11.35 -8.14
C GLU A 222 18.62 -10.34 -9.30
N GLU A 223 17.50 -9.74 -9.72
CA GLU A 223 17.46 -8.67 -10.72
C GLU A 223 18.32 -7.47 -10.31
N ASP A 224 18.26 -7.04 -9.04
CA ASP A 224 19.08 -5.92 -8.52
C ASP A 224 20.58 -6.27 -8.48
N VAL A 225 20.94 -7.51 -8.07
CA VAL A 225 22.33 -7.97 -8.09
C VAL A 225 22.88 -8.02 -9.51
N ALA A 226 22.10 -8.55 -10.46
CA ALA A 226 22.49 -8.59 -11.87
C ALA A 226 22.66 -7.19 -12.47
N ALA A 227 21.76 -6.26 -12.15
CA ALA A 227 21.84 -4.87 -12.58
C ALA A 227 23.10 -4.15 -12.04
N ARG A 228 23.51 -4.45 -10.81
CA ARG A 228 24.74 -3.91 -10.20
C ARG A 228 26.02 -4.54 -10.75
N GLY A 229 25.99 -5.85 -11.04
CA GLY A 229 27.13 -6.58 -11.60
C GLY A 229 27.39 -6.30 -13.08
N GLY A 230 26.36 -5.96 -13.85
CA GLY A 230 26.45 -5.67 -15.29
C GLY A 230 26.98 -4.27 -15.65
N GLY A 231 27.08 -3.34 -14.70
CA GLY A 231 27.54 -1.96 -14.92
C GLY A 231 29.06 -1.76 -15.04
N GLY A 232 29.85 -2.85 -14.96
CA GLY A 232 31.31 -2.80 -14.91
C GLY A 232 32.07 -3.02 -16.23
N VAL A 233 31.39 -3.23 -17.36
CA VAL A 233 32.06 -3.49 -18.64
C VAL A 233 31.60 -2.50 -19.71
N SER A 234 32.23 -1.32 -19.74
CA SER A 234 32.22 -0.45 -20.93
C SER A 234 33.59 0.18 -21.17
N MET A 235 34.27 -0.41 -22.15
CA MET A 235 35.16 0.17 -23.15
C MET A 235 36.39 0.98 -22.71
N LEU A 236 37.51 0.27 -22.59
CA LEU A 236 38.74 0.69 -23.26
C LEU A 236 38.73 0.04 -24.66
N GLY A 237 38.51 0.86 -25.67
CA GLY A 237 38.60 0.52 -27.09
C GLY A 237 38.88 1.79 -27.87
#